data_AF-A0A3S0JAW7-F1
#
_entry.id   AF-A0A3S0JAW7-F1
#
_cell.length_a   1.000
_cell.length_b   1.000
_cell.length_c   1.000
_cell.angle_alpha   90.00
_cell.angle_beta   90.00
_cell.angle_gamma   90.00
#
_symmetry.space_group_name_H-M   'P 1'
#
loop_
_entity.id
_entity.type
_entity.pdbx_description
1 polymer ?
#
loop_
_entity_poly.entity_id
_entity_poly.type
_entity_poly.pdbx_seq_one_letter_code
_entity_poly.pdbx_strand_id
1 'polypeptide(L)'
;MKSFSVLTDPTYQEPAQRSAVDQWLVSLINDKRDLPFVHLTLRITATLIPLAALLFVPGLPGWAWWPAAVAYQFLNNITFKGPFGLMLHCTSHRAFFKKEYGFLNHYLPWVIGPLFGQTPETYYAHHLGMHHAENNLEDDKSSTMYYQRDSLRGFAHYLGTFIMLGIFHLSHYFIKKRKMKLLWRSVRGEVLYAALCVGLWLVNWPATLVVFVLPFLISRVIMMLGNWTQHAFIDGNDPGNDYTNSITCINTKYNHKCWNDGYHASHHIRPARHWTEHPAAFQKDIPKYVQNDAIVFDGIHFLHVFAWLMLKRYDLMAKHFVNLGDRYQSEAEVVELLKSRTRKIAKARPQLAAA
;
A
#
# COMPACT_ATOMS: atom_id res chain seq x y z
N MET A 1 5.77 -26.69 2.47
CA MET A 1 6.51 -25.79 3.36
C MET A 1 7.92 -25.65 2.83
N LYS A 2 8.60 -24.55 3.14
CA LYS A 2 9.99 -24.32 2.78
C LYS A 2 10.82 -24.08 4.03
N SER A 3 12.08 -24.51 3.99
CA SER A 3 13.10 -24.02 4.91
C SER A 3 13.46 -22.58 4.55
N PHE A 4 13.96 -21.82 5.52
CA PHE A 4 14.45 -20.46 5.25
C PHE A 4 15.63 -20.49 4.28
N SER A 5 15.56 -19.67 3.24
CA SER A 5 16.59 -19.52 2.22
C SER A 5 17.25 -18.14 2.31
N VAL A 6 18.36 -17.97 1.59
CA VAL A 6 19.05 -16.68 1.48
C VAL A 6 18.11 -15.63 0.89
N LEU A 7 18.10 -14.44 1.49
CA LEU A 7 17.29 -13.33 1.00
C LEU A 7 17.85 -12.77 -0.32
N THR A 8 16.97 -12.59 -1.30
CA THR A 8 17.28 -11.97 -2.60
C THR A 8 16.69 -10.57 -2.75
N ASP A 9 15.85 -10.15 -1.80
CA ASP A 9 15.19 -8.85 -1.82
C ASP A 9 16.21 -7.69 -1.71
N PRO A 10 15.95 -6.55 -2.36
CA PRO A 10 16.92 -5.47 -2.43
C PRO A 10 17.33 -4.92 -1.05
N THR A 11 18.63 -4.79 -0.85
CA THR A 11 19.23 -3.98 0.22
C THR A 11 19.90 -2.75 -0.37
N TYR A 12 20.33 -1.82 0.48
CA TYR A 12 21.04 -0.66 -0.01
C TYR A 12 22.47 -1.04 -0.39
N GLN A 13 22.85 -0.70 -1.61
CA GLN A 13 24.23 -0.81 -2.09
C GLN A 13 24.69 0.59 -2.51
N GLU A 14 25.75 1.09 -1.86
CA GLU A 14 26.34 2.36 -2.23
C GLU A 14 26.99 2.22 -3.62
N PRO A 15 26.61 3.04 -4.61
CA PRO A 15 27.29 3.02 -5.89
C PRO A 15 28.72 3.53 -5.72
N ALA A 16 29.69 2.86 -6.37
CA ALA A 16 31.10 3.25 -6.31
C ALA A 16 31.33 4.68 -6.83
N GLN A 17 30.57 5.09 -7.85
CA GLN A 17 30.58 6.45 -8.40
C GLN A 17 29.15 6.87 -8.78
N ARG A 18 28.86 8.17 -8.66
CA ARG A 18 27.60 8.78 -9.10
C ARG A 18 27.87 9.77 -10.23
N SER A 19 26.97 9.83 -11.21
CA SER A 19 27.01 10.88 -12.24
C SER A 19 26.85 12.27 -11.63
N ALA A 20 27.27 13.32 -12.32
CA ALA A 20 27.09 14.70 -11.84
C ALA A 20 25.61 15.04 -11.60
N VAL A 21 24.73 14.52 -12.46
CA VAL A 21 23.27 14.66 -12.30
C VAL A 21 22.79 13.98 -11.03
N ASP A 22 23.21 12.74 -10.77
CA ASP A 22 22.80 12.01 -9.56
C ASP A 22 23.35 12.66 -8.29
N GLN A 23 24.56 13.20 -8.33
CA GLN A 23 25.12 13.97 -7.21
C GLN A 23 24.27 15.21 -6.92
N TRP A 24 23.87 15.94 -7.96
CA TRP A 24 22.95 17.07 -7.83
C TRP A 24 21.58 16.63 -7.29
N LEU A 25 20.97 15.57 -7.82
CA LEU A 25 19.68 15.08 -7.33
C LEU A 25 19.74 14.61 -5.87
N VAL A 26 20.82 13.90 -5.48
CA VAL A 26 21.07 13.50 -4.09
C VAL A 26 21.20 14.72 -3.18
N SER A 27 21.76 15.83 -3.68
CA SER A 27 21.88 17.05 -2.89
C SER A 27 20.51 17.66 -2.50
N LEU A 28 19.43 17.32 -3.20
CA LEU A 28 18.07 17.84 -2.93
C LEU A 28 17.29 17.00 -1.89
N ILE A 29 17.59 15.71 -1.78
CA ILE A 29 16.82 14.74 -0.97
C ILE A 29 17.42 14.52 0.42
N ASN A 30 16.58 14.10 1.38
CA ASN A 30 17.03 13.87 2.76
C ASN A 30 17.93 12.64 2.89
N ASP A 31 17.61 11.56 2.18
CA ASP A 31 18.34 10.31 2.23
C ASP A 31 18.76 9.92 0.81
N LYS A 32 20.07 9.78 0.59
CA LYS A 32 20.64 9.43 -0.73
C LYS A 32 20.11 8.10 -1.28
N ARG A 33 19.60 7.23 -0.41
CA ARG A 33 18.98 5.95 -0.76
C ARG A 33 17.64 6.10 -1.47
N ASP A 34 17.01 7.26 -1.36
CA ASP A 34 15.75 7.61 -2.03
C ASP A 34 15.98 8.14 -3.48
N LEU A 35 17.22 8.13 -4.00
CA LEU A 35 17.50 8.51 -5.40
C LEU A 35 16.63 7.75 -6.44
N PRO A 36 16.33 6.43 -6.29
CA PRO A 36 15.40 5.74 -7.18
C PRO A 36 14.00 6.37 -7.24
N PHE A 37 13.53 6.97 -6.14
CA PHE A 37 12.26 7.70 -6.12
C PHE A 37 12.31 8.96 -6.98
N VAL A 38 13.45 9.66 -7.01
CA VAL A 38 13.65 10.84 -7.85
C VAL A 38 13.59 10.44 -9.33
N HIS A 39 14.31 9.39 -9.72
CA HIS A 39 14.25 8.88 -11.10
C HIS A 39 12.86 8.40 -11.49
N LEU A 40 12.16 7.70 -10.61
CA LEU A 40 10.78 7.29 -10.88
C LEU A 40 9.87 8.51 -11.07
N THR A 41 9.99 9.52 -10.21
CA THR A 41 9.24 10.77 -10.29
C THR A 41 9.49 11.49 -11.63
N LEU A 42 10.76 11.59 -12.05
CA LEU A 42 11.13 12.18 -13.33
C LEU A 42 10.58 11.40 -14.52
N ARG A 43 10.67 10.05 -14.50
CA ARG A 43 10.11 9.20 -15.56
C ARG A 43 8.60 9.35 -15.67
N ILE A 44 7.89 9.33 -14.54
CA ILE A 44 6.44 9.53 -14.51
C ILE A 44 6.09 10.92 -15.06
N THR A 45 6.78 11.96 -14.58
CA THR A 45 6.59 13.35 -15.03
C THR A 45 6.80 13.47 -16.54
N ALA A 46 7.87 12.91 -17.08
CA ALA A 46 8.22 12.99 -18.49
C ALA A 46 7.34 12.13 -19.41
N THR A 47 6.52 11.23 -18.86
CA THR A 47 5.70 10.30 -19.66
C THR A 47 4.20 10.51 -19.44
N LEU A 48 3.71 10.35 -18.20
CA LEU A 48 2.28 10.41 -17.91
C LEU A 48 1.70 11.82 -18.04
N ILE A 49 2.43 12.88 -17.67
CA ILE A 49 1.91 14.24 -17.79
C ILE A 49 1.73 14.63 -19.27
N PRO A 50 2.73 14.45 -20.16
CA PRO A 50 2.53 14.69 -21.59
C PRO A 50 1.41 13.86 -22.21
N LEU A 51 1.30 12.57 -21.85
CA LEU A 51 0.22 11.71 -22.34
C LEU A 51 -1.15 12.18 -21.85
N ALA A 52 -1.27 12.56 -20.57
CA ALA A 52 -2.50 13.13 -20.04
C ALA A 52 -2.86 14.42 -20.80
N ALA A 53 -1.91 15.35 -20.96
CA ALA A 53 -2.14 16.59 -21.70
C ALA A 53 -2.55 16.34 -23.15
N LEU A 54 -1.90 15.40 -23.83
CA LEU A 54 -2.23 14.99 -25.21
C LEU A 54 -3.69 14.53 -25.33
N LEU A 55 -4.18 13.74 -24.37
CA LEU A 55 -5.58 13.26 -24.38
C LEU A 55 -6.62 14.38 -24.27
N PHE A 56 -6.24 15.55 -23.73
CA PHE A 56 -7.09 16.73 -23.64
C PHE A 56 -6.96 17.69 -24.84
N VAL A 57 -6.08 17.42 -25.82
CA VAL A 57 -5.93 18.28 -27.01
C VAL A 57 -7.22 18.27 -27.85
N PRO A 58 -7.87 19.44 -28.06
CA PRO A 58 -9.08 19.52 -28.87
C PRO A 58 -8.82 19.08 -30.32
N GLY A 59 -9.72 18.26 -30.86
CA GLY A 59 -9.63 17.79 -32.25
C GLY A 59 -8.54 16.74 -32.51
N LEU A 60 -7.91 16.17 -31.48
CA LEU A 60 -6.96 15.07 -31.67
C LEU A 60 -7.68 13.88 -32.34
N PRO A 61 -7.22 13.41 -33.52
CA PRO A 61 -7.91 12.37 -34.25
C PRO A 61 -7.85 11.04 -33.51
N GLY A 62 -8.89 10.21 -33.66
CA GLY A 62 -9.02 8.94 -32.92
C GLY A 62 -7.83 7.98 -33.08
N TRP A 63 -7.19 7.97 -34.25
CA TRP A 63 -6.00 7.15 -34.50
C TRP A 63 -4.79 7.55 -33.65
N ALA A 64 -4.72 8.80 -33.17
CA ALA A 64 -3.69 9.28 -32.25
C ALA A 64 -4.17 9.20 -30.78
N TRP A 65 -5.45 9.51 -30.52
CA TRP A 65 -6.02 9.52 -29.18
C TRP A 65 -6.04 8.13 -28.54
N TRP A 66 -6.50 7.10 -29.26
CA TRP A 66 -6.60 5.74 -28.71
C TRP A 66 -5.25 5.13 -28.32
N PRO A 67 -4.20 5.18 -29.17
CA PRO A 67 -2.88 4.74 -28.75
C PRO A 67 -2.34 5.51 -27.54
N ALA A 68 -2.56 6.82 -27.46
CA ALA A 68 -2.17 7.62 -26.30
C ALA A 68 -2.91 7.17 -25.03
N ALA A 69 -4.21 6.87 -25.13
CA ALA A 69 -5.01 6.38 -24.01
C ALA A 69 -4.55 5.00 -23.53
N VAL A 70 -4.26 4.09 -24.47
CA VAL A 70 -3.70 2.76 -24.16
C VAL A 70 -2.33 2.88 -23.53
N ALA A 71 -1.44 3.71 -24.08
CA ALA A 71 -0.11 3.95 -23.53
C ALA A 71 -0.20 4.56 -22.12
N TYR A 72 -1.07 5.54 -21.91
CA TYR A 72 -1.32 6.12 -20.59
C TYR A 72 -1.77 5.05 -19.60
N GLN A 73 -2.77 4.23 -19.96
CA GLN A 73 -3.31 3.21 -19.05
C GLN A 73 -2.33 2.08 -18.75
N PHE A 74 -1.54 1.66 -19.73
CA PHE A 74 -0.48 0.67 -19.53
C PHE A 74 0.60 1.21 -18.58
N LEU A 75 1.12 2.41 -18.85
CA LEU A 75 2.12 3.04 -18.00
C LEU A 75 1.58 3.32 -16.60
N ASN A 76 0.36 3.85 -16.48
CA ASN A 76 -0.28 4.16 -15.21
C ASN A 76 -0.56 2.90 -14.40
N ASN A 77 -1.33 1.95 -14.92
CA ASN A 77 -1.88 0.87 -14.10
C ASN A 77 -1.00 -0.38 -14.03
N ILE A 78 -0.15 -0.64 -15.04
CA ILE A 78 0.70 -1.84 -15.09
C ILE A 78 2.14 -1.52 -14.73
N THR A 79 2.70 -0.47 -15.32
CA THR A 79 4.12 -0.14 -15.14
C THR A 79 4.37 0.56 -13.80
N PHE A 80 3.70 1.68 -13.57
CA PHE A 80 4.05 2.60 -12.48
C PHE A 80 3.15 2.51 -11.25
N LYS A 81 1.94 1.96 -11.31
CA LYS A 81 0.99 2.00 -10.18
C LYS A 81 1.55 1.48 -8.86
N GLY A 82 2.11 0.28 -8.88
CA GLY A 82 2.76 -0.34 -7.71
C GLY A 82 3.93 0.51 -7.21
N PRO A 83 4.98 0.72 -8.03
CA PRO A 83 6.13 1.54 -7.65
C PRO A 83 5.75 2.93 -7.12
N PHE A 84 4.83 3.64 -7.78
CA PHE A 84 4.41 4.97 -7.35
C PHE A 84 3.62 4.90 -6.04
N GLY A 85 2.66 3.97 -5.92
CA GLY A 85 1.86 3.82 -4.71
C GLY A 85 2.72 3.52 -3.48
N LEU A 86 3.72 2.65 -3.63
CA LEU A 86 4.63 2.31 -2.53
C LEU A 86 5.73 3.37 -2.33
N MET A 87 6.09 4.14 -3.35
CA MET A 87 6.93 5.33 -3.16
C MET A 87 6.18 6.40 -2.36
N LEU A 88 4.90 6.62 -2.66
CA LEU A 88 4.03 7.53 -1.89
C LEU A 88 3.87 7.05 -0.44
N HIS A 89 3.76 5.74 -0.23
CA HIS A 89 3.79 5.12 1.08
C HIS A 89 5.07 5.46 1.86
N CYS A 90 6.25 5.15 1.31
CA CYS A 90 7.54 5.44 1.97
C CYS A 90 7.72 6.93 2.27
N THR A 91 7.41 7.79 1.29
CA THR A 91 7.56 9.26 1.42
C THR A 91 6.49 9.90 2.31
N SER A 92 5.43 9.16 2.68
CA SER A 92 4.48 9.60 3.71
C SER A 92 5.02 9.39 5.13
N HIS A 93 5.88 8.38 5.34
CA HIS A 93 6.52 8.10 6.62
C HIS A 93 7.80 8.91 6.85
N ARG A 94 8.47 9.32 5.76
CA ARG A 94 9.75 10.02 5.79
C ARG A 94 9.74 11.17 4.80
N ALA A 95 10.17 12.35 5.24
CA ALA A 95 10.29 13.50 4.33
C ALA A 95 11.25 13.17 3.18
N PHE A 96 10.81 13.38 1.95
CA PHE A 96 11.58 13.02 0.76
C PHE A 96 12.67 14.05 0.44
N PHE A 97 12.30 15.33 0.39
CA PHE A 97 13.21 16.44 0.12
C PHE A 97 13.66 17.15 1.39
N LYS A 98 14.89 17.69 1.37
CA LYS A 98 15.44 18.51 2.46
C LYS A 98 14.53 19.68 2.79
N LYS A 99 14.62 20.18 4.03
CA LYS A 99 13.77 21.26 4.55
C LYS A 99 13.80 22.51 3.67
N GLU A 100 14.96 22.89 3.13
CA GLU A 100 15.14 24.03 2.21
C GLU A 100 14.36 23.87 0.88
N TYR A 101 14.14 22.63 0.43
CA TYR A 101 13.29 22.30 -0.73
C TYR A 101 11.95 21.71 -0.31
N GLY A 102 11.47 22.07 0.89
CA GLY A 102 10.31 21.43 1.53
C GLY A 102 9.05 21.43 0.65
N PHE A 103 8.87 22.45 -0.19
CA PHE A 103 7.74 22.56 -1.12
C PHE A 103 7.66 21.39 -2.12
N LEU A 104 8.79 20.80 -2.51
CA LEU A 104 8.84 19.66 -3.42
C LEU A 104 8.18 18.40 -2.84
N ASN A 105 8.06 18.30 -1.50
CA ASN A 105 7.32 17.20 -0.86
C ASN A 105 5.82 17.23 -1.19
N HIS A 106 5.29 18.34 -1.72
CA HIS A 106 3.91 18.41 -2.20
C HIS A 106 3.73 17.87 -3.62
N TYR A 107 4.80 17.70 -4.39
CA TYR A 107 4.70 17.29 -5.80
C TYR A 107 4.08 15.90 -5.96
N LEU A 108 4.50 14.93 -5.15
CA LEU A 108 3.93 13.57 -5.19
C LEU A 108 2.44 13.54 -4.83
N PRO A 109 1.99 14.04 -3.66
CA PRO A 109 0.57 13.98 -3.29
C PRO A 109 -0.34 14.92 -4.09
N TRP A 110 0.15 16.05 -4.62
CA TRP A 110 -0.71 17.06 -5.27
C TRP A 110 -0.66 17.06 -6.80
N VAL A 111 0.43 16.58 -7.42
CA VAL A 111 0.56 16.58 -8.89
C VAL A 111 0.51 15.17 -9.44
N ILE A 112 1.40 14.29 -8.96
CA ILE A 112 1.49 12.92 -9.49
C ILE A 112 0.35 12.04 -8.96
N GLY A 113 0.05 12.13 -7.67
CA GLY A 113 -0.99 11.36 -6.98
C GLY A 113 -2.34 11.35 -7.71
N PRO A 114 -2.90 12.51 -8.08
CA PRO A 114 -4.15 12.60 -8.83
C PRO A 114 -4.21 11.79 -10.11
N LEU A 115 -3.10 11.71 -10.87
CA LEU A 115 -3.01 10.90 -12.09
C LEU A 115 -3.12 9.40 -11.81
N PHE A 116 -2.67 8.97 -10.62
CA PHE A 116 -2.84 7.60 -10.15
C PHE A 116 -4.12 7.41 -9.33
N GLY A 117 -5.03 8.39 -9.31
CA GLY A 117 -6.28 8.28 -8.57
C GLY A 117 -6.13 8.41 -7.04
N GLN A 118 -5.00 8.92 -6.57
CA GLN A 118 -4.82 9.33 -5.18
C GLN A 118 -5.33 10.75 -5.03
N THR A 119 -6.35 10.92 -4.20
CA THR A 119 -6.83 12.25 -3.81
C THR A 119 -5.78 12.90 -2.90
N PRO A 120 -5.44 14.18 -3.12
CA PRO A 120 -4.37 14.83 -2.37
C PRO A 120 -4.55 14.70 -0.86
N GLU A 121 -3.49 14.31 -0.16
CA GLU A 121 -3.41 14.16 1.30
C GLU A 121 -4.35 13.13 1.95
N THR A 122 -5.36 12.59 1.26
CA THR A 122 -6.25 11.56 1.83
C THR A 122 -5.49 10.29 2.17
N TYR A 123 -4.59 9.83 1.29
CA TYR A 123 -3.76 8.66 1.56
C TYR A 123 -2.97 8.83 2.87
N TYR A 124 -2.25 9.95 3.00
CA TYR A 124 -1.48 10.28 4.20
C TYR A 124 -2.36 10.33 5.45
N ALA A 125 -3.51 11.02 5.36
CA ALA A 125 -4.43 11.15 6.48
C ALA A 125 -4.97 9.78 6.91
N HIS A 126 -5.47 8.97 5.98
CA HIS A 126 -5.94 7.62 6.26
C HIS A 126 -4.82 6.75 6.85
N HIS A 127 -3.70 6.67 6.14
CA HIS A 127 -2.65 5.71 6.44
C HIS A 127 -1.89 6.02 7.72
N LEU A 128 -1.43 7.26 7.92
CA LEU A 128 -0.70 7.65 9.15
C LEU A 128 -1.67 8.12 10.25
N GLY A 129 -2.72 8.83 9.87
CA GLY A 129 -3.63 9.45 10.82
C GLY A 129 -4.59 8.48 11.49
N MET A 130 -4.90 7.34 10.86
CA MET A 130 -5.81 6.33 11.38
C MET A 130 -5.17 4.94 11.37
N HIS A 131 -4.82 4.39 10.20
CA HIS A 131 -4.42 2.99 10.09
C HIS A 131 -3.18 2.63 10.93
N HIS A 132 -2.09 3.38 10.81
CA HIS A 132 -0.92 3.19 11.68
C HIS A 132 -1.14 3.61 13.11
N ALA A 133 -1.95 4.64 13.34
CA ALA A 133 -2.25 5.10 14.69
C ALA A 133 -3.01 4.04 15.50
N GLU A 134 -3.85 3.24 14.84
CA GLU A 134 -4.69 2.22 15.45
C GLU A 134 -4.20 0.79 15.14
N ASN A 135 -3.15 0.62 14.32
CA ASN A 135 -2.50 -0.65 14.01
C ASN A 135 -3.46 -1.78 13.56
N ASN A 136 -4.42 -1.47 12.67
CA ASN A 136 -5.47 -2.39 12.22
C ASN A 136 -6.38 -2.94 13.35
N LEU A 137 -6.38 -2.32 14.53
CA LEU A 137 -7.23 -2.69 15.66
C LEU A 137 -8.64 -2.07 15.56
N GLU A 138 -9.43 -2.20 16.63
CA GLU A 138 -10.88 -1.95 16.62
C GLU A 138 -11.29 -0.53 16.18
N ASP A 139 -10.47 0.46 16.50
CA ASP A 139 -10.73 1.86 16.16
C ASP A 139 -10.33 2.20 14.70
N ASP A 140 -9.54 1.34 14.05
CA ASP A 140 -9.23 1.45 12.63
C ASP A 140 -10.47 1.14 11.78
N LYS A 141 -10.97 2.15 11.05
CA LYS A 141 -12.14 1.98 10.18
C LYS A 141 -11.88 1.15 8.92
N SER A 142 -10.62 0.81 8.67
CA SER A 142 -10.16 -0.13 7.65
C SER A 142 -9.76 -1.49 8.23
N SER A 143 -10.08 -1.80 9.50
CA SER A 143 -9.74 -3.09 10.09
C SER A 143 -10.40 -4.28 9.38
N THR A 144 -9.59 -5.32 9.14
CA THR A 144 -10.03 -6.59 8.54
C THR A 144 -10.49 -7.62 9.59
N MET A 145 -10.26 -7.35 10.89
CA MET A 145 -10.49 -8.29 11.98
C MET A 145 -11.91 -8.85 12.03
N TYR A 146 -12.89 -8.03 11.67
CA TYR A 146 -14.31 -8.36 11.77
C TYR A 146 -14.88 -9.12 10.57
N TYR A 147 -14.03 -9.52 9.64
CA TYR A 147 -14.40 -10.24 8.45
C TYR A 147 -13.84 -11.66 8.46
N GLN A 148 -14.53 -12.56 7.76
CA GLN A 148 -13.94 -13.83 7.35
C GLN A 148 -12.99 -13.55 6.18
N ARG A 149 -11.67 -13.66 6.41
CA ARG A 149 -10.64 -13.10 5.52
C ARG A 149 -10.31 -13.95 4.29
N ASP A 150 -10.93 -15.13 4.19
CA ASP A 150 -10.91 -16.01 3.01
C ASP A 150 -12.30 -16.11 2.33
N SER A 151 -13.10 -15.03 2.44
CA SER A 151 -14.44 -14.94 1.86
C SER A 151 -14.52 -13.80 0.84
N LEU A 152 -14.86 -14.14 -0.40
CA LEU A 152 -15.10 -13.15 -1.46
C LEU A 152 -16.25 -12.20 -1.11
N ARG A 153 -17.31 -12.72 -0.48
CA ARG A 153 -18.43 -11.89 0.03
C ARG A 153 -17.96 -10.96 1.14
N GLY A 154 -17.09 -11.45 2.04
CA GLY A 154 -16.48 -10.63 3.08
C GLY A 154 -15.67 -9.47 2.49
N PHE A 155 -14.81 -9.77 1.52
CA PHE A 155 -14.03 -8.76 0.82
C PHE A 155 -14.91 -7.76 0.04
N ALA A 156 -15.94 -8.23 -0.66
CA ALA A 156 -16.88 -7.35 -1.37
C ALA A 156 -17.60 -6.38 -0.42
N HIS A 157 -18.03 -6.86 0.75
CA HIS A 157 -18.64 -6.00 1.77
C HIS A 157 -17.64 -4.97 2.32
N TYR A 158 -16.41 -5.39 2.59
CA TYR A 158 -15.32 -4.53 3.06
C TYR A 158 -14.98 -3.43 2.03
N LEU A 159 -14.76 -3.82 0.77
CA LEU A 159 -14.47 -2.91 -0.33
C LEU A 159 -15.63 -1.94 -0.59
N GLY A 160 -16.87 -2.45 -0.65
CA GLY A 160 -18.06 -1.61 -0.85
C GLY A 160 -18.24 -0.60 0.29
N THR A 161 -18.02 -1.01 1.54
CA THR A 161 -18.04 -0.11 2.70
C THR A 161 -17.00 0.99 2.55
N PHE A 162 -15.78 0.67 2.12
CA PHE A 162 -14.73 1.66 1.93
C PHE A 162 -15.03 2.64 0.80
N ILE A 163 -15.49 2.15 -0.36
CA ILE A 163 -15.80 3.01 -1.51
C ILE A 163 -16.95 3.97 -1.18
N MET A 164 -18.01 3.48 -0.52
CA MET A 164 -19.22 4.28 -0.27
C MET A 164 -19.12 5.12 0.99
N LEU A 165 -18.54 4.59 2.06
CA LEU A 165 -18.56 5.19 3.41
C LEU A 165 -17.17 5.58 3.93
N GLY A 166 -16.09 5.26 3.22
CA GLY A 166 -14.73 5.41 3.71
C GLY A 166 -14.38 6.84 4.15
N ILE A 167 -14.71 7.84 3.33
CA ILE A 167 -14.43 9.25 3.68
C ILE A 167 -15.26 9.72 4.88
N PHE A 168 -16.50 9.25 5.02
CA PHE A 168 -17.36 9.57 6.16
C PHE A 168 -16.84 8.92 7.44
N HIS A 169 -16.46 7.64 7.38
CA HIS A 169 -15.85 6.93 8.50
C HIS A 169 -14.52 7.57 8.94
N LEU A 170 -13.66 7.94 7.99
CA LEU A 170 -12.40 8.63 8.26
C LEU A 170 -12.65 10.00 8.90
N SER A 171 -13.60 10.77 8.36
CA SER A 171 -13.96 12.08 8.89
C SER A 171 -14.50 11.98 10.31
N HIS A 172 -15.43 11.05 10.55
CA HIS A 172 -15.98 10.77 11.88
C HIS A 172 -14.88 10.36 12.88
N TYR A 173 -13.96 9.50 12.46
CA TYR A 173 -12.81 9.11 13.28
C TYR A 173 -11.97 10.33 13.69
N PHE A 174 -11.63 11.22 12.76
CA PHE A 174 -10.85 12.42 13.08
C PHE A 174 -11.61 13.41 13.97
N ILE A 175 -12.93 13.52 13.81
CA ILE A 175 -13.74 14.33 14.72
C ILE A 175 -13.68 13.75 16.13
N LYS A 176 -13.95 12.44 16.29
CA LYS A 176 -13.91 11.73 17.56
C LYS A 176 -12.54 11.84 18.25
N LYS A 177 -11.45 11.69 17.51
CA LYS A 177 -10.06 11.76 18.01
C LYS A 177 -9.48 13.18 18.03
N ARG A 178 -10.29 14.21 17.74
CA ARG A 178 -9.92 15.64 17.71
C ARG A 178 -8.75 15.97 16.76
N LYS A 179 -8.55 15.21 15.68
CA LYS A 179 -7.49 15.39 14.68
C LYS A 179 -7.93 16.33 13.53
N MET A 180 -8.38 17.55 13.87
CA MET A 180 -9.01 18.47 12.91
C MET A 180 -8.11 18.88 11.74
N LYS A 181 -6.80 19.00 11.95
CA LYS A 181 -5.85 19.29 10.87
C LYS A 181 -5.86 18.20 9.80
N LEU A 182 -5.93 16.91 10.19
CA LEU A 182 -5.96 15.80 9.23
C LEU A 182 -7.31 15.71 8.53
N LEU A 183 -8.41 15.97 9.24
CA LEU A 183 -9.75 16.07 8.66
C LEU A 183 -9.80 17.11 7.53
N TRP A 184 -9.35 18.34 7.80
CA TRP A 184 -9.37 19.40 6.80
C TRP A 184 -8.48 19.09 5.61
N ARG A 185 -7.31 18.49 5.84
CA ARG A 185 -6.41 18.06 4.77
C ARG A 185 -7.07 17.02 3.85
N SER A 186 -7.67 15.96 4.41
CA SER A 186 -8.35 14.94 3.61
C SER A 186 -9.60 15.46 2.89
N VAL A 187 -10.48 16.19 3.59
CA VAL A 187 -11.72 16.71 2.98
C VAL A 187 -11.42 17.70 1.86
N ARG A 188 -10.49 18.63 2.08
CA ARG A 188 -10.05 19.58 1.05
C ARG A 188 -9.48 18.83 -0.17
N GLY A 189 -8.66 17.82 0.05
CA GLY A 189 -8.09 17.00 -1.02
C GLY A 189 -9.15 16.30 -1.88
N GLU A 190 -10.11 15.64 -1.24
CA GLU A 190 -11.25 15.00 -1.92
C GLU A 190 -12.09 16.02 -2.71
N VAL A 191 -12.45 17.15 -2.09
CA VAL A 191 -13.29 18.19 -2.73
C VAL A 191 -12.58 18.80 -3.93
N LEU A 192 -11.30 19.17 -3.79
CA LEU A 192 -10.54 19.76 -4.90
C LEU A 192 -10.34 18.76 -6.05
N TYR A 193 -10.10 17.48 -5.74
CA TYR A 193 -10.01 16.44 -6.75
C TYR A 193 -11.34 16.23 -7.49
N ALA A 194 -12.45 16.18 -6.76
CA ALA A 194 -13.78 16.08 -7.36
C ALA A 194 -14.10 17.29 -8.24
N ALA A 195 -13.82 18.51 -7.76
CA ALA A 195 -14.01 19.74 -8.52
C ALA A 195 -13.15 19.77 -9.80
N LEU A 196 -11.88 19.32 -9.72
CA LEU A 196 -11.01 19.14 -10.88
C LEU A 196 -11.63 18.17 -11.89
N CYS A 197 -12.08 17.00 -11.43
CA CYS A 197 -12.69 16.01 -12.30
C CYS A 197 -13.96 16.55 -12.96
N VAL A 198 -14.84 17.24 -12.22
CA VAL A 198 -16.05 17.85 -12.79
C VAL A 198 -15.69 18.91 -13.82
N GLY A 199 -14.76 19.82 -13.51
CA GLY A 199 -14.32 20.85 -14.44
C GLY A 199 -13.74 20.27 -15.73
N LEU A 200 -12.87 19.26 -15.63
CA LEU A 200 -12.28 18.58 -16.79
C LEU A 200 -13.30 17.73 -17.55
N TRP A 201 -14.28 17.15 -16.87
CA TRP A 201 -15.36 16.38 -17.51
C TRP A 201 -16.17 17.24 -18.47
N LEU A 202 -16.43 18.50 -18.10
CA LEU A 202 -17.10 19.47 -18.95
C LEU A 202 -16.27 19.90 -20.18
N VAL A 203 -14.94 19.76 -20.12
CA VAL A 203 -14.03 20.03 -21.23
C VAL A 203 -13.90 18.82 -22.15
N ASN A 204 -13.61 17.65 -21.59
CA ASN A 204 -13.41 16.40 -22.32
C ASN A 204 -13.67 15.20 -21.38
N TRP A 205 -14.90 14.69 -21.40
CA TRP A 205 -15.29 13.57 -20.54
C TRP A 205 -14.53 12.26 -20.84
N PRO A 206 -14.23 11.88 -22.11
CA PRO A 206 -13.46 10.66 -22.36
C PRO A 206 -12.05 10.73 -21.78
N ALA A 207 -11.36 11.86 -21.95
CA ALA A 207 -10.02 12.06 -21.38
C ALA A 207 -10.06 12.08 -19.85
N THR A 208 -11.06 12.73 -19.25
CA THR A 208 -11.24 12.76 -17.79
C THR A 208 -11.48 11.35 -17.23
N LEU A 209 -12.28 10.55 -17.92
CA LEU A 209 -12.53 9.16 -17.55
C LEU A 209 -11.22 8.34 -17.56
N VAL A 210 -10.43 8.45 -18.63
CA VAL A 210 -9.16 7.72 -18.78
C VAL A 210 -8.10 8.18 -17.79
N VAL A 211 -7.93 9.50 -17.63
CA VAL A 211 -6.80 10.09 -16.89
C VAL A 211 -7.02 10.09 -15.38
N PHE A 212 -8.26 10.30 -14.92
CA PHE A 212 -8.55 10.51 -13.50
C PHE A 212 -9.52 9.49 -12.92
N VAL A 213 -10.71 9.33 -13.50
CA VAL A 213 -11.79 8.52 -12.90
C VAL A 213 -11.43 7.03 -12.86
N LEU A 214 -10.92 6.48 -13.97
CA LEU A 214 -10.56 5.07 -14.03
C LEU A 214 -9.36 4.74 -13.12
N PRO A 215 -8.24 5.50 -13.12
CA PRO A 215 -7.18 5.32 -12.13
C PRO A 215 -7.65 5.45 -10.67
N PHE A 216 -8.59 6.36 -10.37
CA PHE A 216 -9.22 6.51 -9.06
C PHE A 216 -9.92 5.22 -8.61
N LEU A 217 -10.83 4.70 -9.43
CA LEU A 217 -11.56 3.46 -9.10
C LEU A 217 -10.60 2.29 -8.91
N ILE A 218 -9.63 2.11 -9.82
CA ILE A 218 -8.64 1.03 -9.73
C ILE A 218 -7.79 1.16 -8.46
N SER A 219 -7.34 2.37 -8.11
CA SER A 219 -6.52 2.59 -6.91
C SER A 219 -7.27 2.26 -5.63
N ARG A 220 -8.55 2.63 -5.52
CA ARG A 220 -9.38 2.29 -4.36
C ARG A 220 -9.47 0.76 -4.20
N VAL A 221 -9.69 0.02 -5.28
CA VAL A 221 -9.72 -1.46 -5.23
C VAL A 221 -8.37 -2.05 -4.81
N ILE A 222 -7.28 -1.64 -5.45
CA ILE A 222 -5.95 -2.22 -5.21
C ILE A 222 -5.47 -1.95 -3.78
N MET A 223 -5.67 -0.73 -3.26
CA MET A 223 -5.27 -0.40 -1.90
C MET A 223 -6.01 -1.25 -0.86
N MET A 224 -7.32 -1.43 -1.03
CA MET A 224 -8.10 -2.23 -0.10
C MET A 224 -7.83 -3.72 -0.22
N LEU A 225 -7.53 -4.22 -1.43
CA LEU A 225 -7.01 -5.57 -1.64
C LEU A 225 -5.67 -5.76 -0.92
N GLY A 226 -4.76 -4.79 -1.02
CA GLY A 226 -3.49 -4.76 -0.30
C GLY A 226 -3.69 -4.87 1.20
N ASN A 227 -4.43 -3.93 1.80
CA ASN A 227 -4.71 -3.92 3.23
C ASN A 227 -5.38 -5.23 3.71
N TRP A 228 -6.37 -5.71 2.95
CA TRP A 228 -7.05 -6.98 3.24
C TRP A 228 -6.08 -8.14 3.36
N THR A 229 -5.17 -8.23 2.40
CA THR A 229 -4.25 -9.36 2.30
C THR A 229 -3.12 -9.27 3.31
N GLN A 230 -2.54 -8.08 3.45
CA GLN A 230 -1.50 -7.77 4.44
C GLN A 230 -1.95 -8.15 5.85
N HIS A 231 -3.23 -7.91 6.17
CA HIS A 231 -3.85 -8.22 7.45
C HIS A 231 -4.85 -9.40 7.37
N ALA A 232 -4.59 -10.40 6.52
CA ALA A 232 -5.50 -11.54 6.35
C ALA A 232 -5.42 -12.57 7.48
N PHE A 233 -4.25 -12.68 8.13
CA PHE A 233 -3.92 -13.78 9.05
C PHE A 233 -3.65 -13.31 10.49
N ILE A 234 -4.54 -12.47 11.01
CA ILE A 234 -4.43 -11.89 12.35
C ILE A 234 -4.57 -12.97 13.43
N ASP A 235 -3.76 -12.90 14.49
CA ASP A 235 -4.02 -13.69 15.70
C ASP A 235 -5.34 -13.27 16.36
N GLY A 236 -6.27 -14.20 16.52
CA GLY A 236 -7.50 -13.92 17.27
C GLY A 236 -7.26 -13.73 18.76
N ASN A 237 -6.20 -14.33 19.31
CA ASN A 237 -5.90 -14.30 20.75
C ASN A 237 -5.12 -13.05 21.17
N ASP A 238 -4.31 -12.52 20.25
CA ASP A 238 -3.47 -11.34 20.48
C ASP A 238 -3.41 -10.46 19.22
N PRO A 239 -4.54 -9.83 18.83
CA PRO A 239 -4.63 -9.07 17.58
C PRO A 239 -3.74 -7.82 17.55
N GLY A 240 -3.26 -7.36 18.70
CA GLY A 240 -2.39 -6.18 18.84
C GLY A 240 -0.91 -6.45 18.63
N ASN A 241 -0.52 -7.72 18.47
CA ASN A 241 0.88 -8.10 18.32
C ASN A 241 1.40 -7.80 16.92
N ASP A 242 2.46 -7.00 16.85
CA ASP A 242 3.03 -6.52 15.59
C ASP A 242 3.58 -7.63 14.68
N TYR A 243 3.89 -8.81 15.24
CA TYR A 243 4.39 -9.96 14.47
C TYR A 243 3.27 -10.83 13.88
N THR A 244 2.04 -10.70 14.39
CA THR A 244 0.90 -11.54 14.01
C THR A 244 -0.30 -10.75 13.50
N ASN A 245 -0.27 -9.42 13.57
CA ASN A 245 -1.30 -8.58 12.97
C ASN A 245 -1.21 -8.55 11.42
N SER A 246 -0.08 -8.98 10.86
CA SER A 246 0.21 -8.93 9.43
C SER A 246 1.20 -10.01 9.00
N ILE A 247 1.37 -10.16 7.69
CA ILE A 247 2.26 -11.18 7.10
C ILE A 247 3.51 -10.57 6.47
N THR A 248 4.53 -11.41 6.25
CA THR A 248 5.73 -11.06 5.50
C THR A 248 5.85 -11.92 4.23
N CYS A 249 6.11 -11.30 3.08
CA CYS A 249 6.36 -11.94 1.80
C CYS A 249 7.79 -11.60 1.32
N ILE A 250 8.67 -12.60 1.29
CA ILE A 250 10.09 -12.46 0.92
C ILE A 250 10.42 -13.05 -0.45
N ASN A 251 11.54 -12.63 -1.01
CA ASN A 251 12.15 -13.10 -2.26
C ASN A 251 11.18 -13.02 -3.44
N THR A 252 10.58 -11.84 -3.64
CA THR A 252 9.58 -11.64 -4.68
C THR A 252 10.02 -10.55 -5.64
N LYS A 253 9.76 -10.75 -6.94
CA LYS A 253 9.91 -9.66 -7.94
C LYS A 253 9.11 -8.40 -7.57
N TYR A 254 8.04 -8.59 -6.80
CA TYR A 254 7.23 -7.50 -6.26
C TYR A 254 8.04 -6.60 -5.33
N ASN A 255 8.84 -7.14 -4.42
CA ASN A 255 9.70 -6.36 -3.51
C ASN A 255 10.73 -5.50 -4.25
N HIS A 256 11.30 -6.00 -5.35
CA HIS A 256 12.19 -5.21 -6.21
C HIS A 256 11.47 -4.04 -6.90
N LYS A 257 10.20 -4.22 -7.25
CA LYS A 257 9.38 -3.21 -7.94
C LYS A 257 8.70 -2.23 -6.98
N CYS A 258 8.37 -2.68 -5.78
CA CYS A 258 7.52 -2.00 -4.81
C CYS A 258 8.22 -1.84 -3.46
N TRP A 259 9.53 -1.58 -3.49
CA TRP A 259 10.30 -1.08 -2.34
C TRP A 259 10.14 -1.95 -1.09
N ASN A 260 10.31 -3.26 -1.22
CA ASN A 260 10.22 -4.22 -0.10
C ASN A 260 8.89 -4.16 0.70
N ASP A 261 7.78 -3.75 0.08
CA ASP A 261 6.45 -3.72 0.72
C ASP A 261 5.98 -5.09 1.23
N GLY A 262 6.54 -6.19 0.72
CA GLY A 262 6.31 -7.53 1.27
C GLY A 262 6.66 -7.67 2.75
N TYR A 263 7.52 -6.81 3.31
CA TYR A 263 7.90 -6.82 4.72
C TYR A 263 6.93 -6.03 5.61
N HIS A 264 5.62 -6.30 5.49
CA HIS A 264 4.59 -5.49 6.15
C HIS A 264 4.65 -5.56 7.69
N ALA A 265 4.95 -6.72 8.27
CA ALA A 265 5.15 -6.82 9.72
C ALA A 265 6.34 -5.95 10.19
N SER A 266 7.46 -6.00 9.46
CA SER A 266 8.63 -5.14 9.70
C SER A 266 8.27 -3.65 9.62
N HIS A 267 7.39 -3.29 8.69
CA HIS A 267 6.84 -1.94 8.53
C HIS A 267 5.98 -1.51 9.72
N HIS A 268 5.04 -2.34 10.18
CA HIS A 268 4.22 -2.01 11.35
C HIS A 268 5.05 -1.86 12.64
N ILE A 269 6.06 -2.70 12.84
CA ILE A 269 6.99 -2.61 13.98
C ILE A 269 7.76 -1.28 13.98
N ARG A 270 8.17 -0.79 12.80
CA ARG A 270 8.88 0.48 12.66
C ARG A 270 8.51 1.19 11.36
N PRO A 271 7.42 2.00 11.36
CA PRO A 271 6.87 2.58 10.12
C PRO A 271 7.81 3.52 9.37
N ALA A 272 8.75 4.15 10.08
CA ALA A 272 9.76 5.05 9.50
C ALA A 272 11.06 4.33 9.08
N ARG A 273 11.11 2.99 9.10
CA ARG A 273 12.27 2.22 8.62
C ARG A 273 12.46 2.46 7.13
N HIS A 274 13.70 2.61 6.67
CA HIS A 274 13.96 2.75 5.25
C HIS A 274 13.71 1.40 4.55
N TRP A 275 13.08 1.40 3.37
CA TRP A 275 12.65 0.17 2.71
C TRP A 275 13.78 -0.85 2.46
N THR A 276 14.99 -0.37 2.15
CA THR A 276 16.19 -1.20 2.00
C THR A 276 16.71 -1.86 3.29
N GLU A 277 16.21 -1.47 4.46
CA GLU A 277 16.62 -2.03 5.76
C GLU A 277 15.70 -3.18 6.21
N HIS A 278 14.53 -3.35 5.59
CA HIS A 278 13.58 -4.41 5.97
C HIS A 278 14.18 -5.82 5.92
N PRO A 279 14.94 -6.22 4.87
CA PRO A 279 15.52 -7.56 4.81
C PRO A 279 16.46 -7.86 5.99
N ALA A 280 17.37 -6.94 6.30
CA ALA A 280 18.31 -7.09 7.42
C ALA A 280 17.59 -7.07 8.79
N ALA A 281 16.58 -6.21 8.94
CA ALA A 281 15.76 -6.17 10.15
C ALA A 281 14.99 -7.48 10.36
N PHE A 282 14.42 -8.04 9.29
CA PHE A 282 13.75 -9.33 9.33
C PHE A 282 14.70 -10.45 9.78
N GLN A 283 15.89 -10.56 9.17
CA GLN A 283 16.89 -11.56 9.57
C GLN A 283 17.25 -11.47 11.06
N LYS A 284 17.45 -10.25 11.56
CA LYS A 284 17.74 -10.01 12.98
C LYS A 284 16.59 -10.44 13.88
N ASP A 285 15.34 -10.23 13.46
CA ASP A 285 14.15 -10.51 14.25
C ASP A 285 13.59 -11.93 14.07
N ILE A 286 14.23 -12.81 13.27
CA ILE A 286 13.79 -14.22 13.10
C ILE A 286 13.44 -14.89 14.44
N PRO A 287 14.23 -14.79 15.53
CA PRO A 287 13.87 -15.39 16.82
C PRO A 287 12.51 -14.90 17.36
N LYS A 288 12.16 -13.63 17.15
CA LYS A 288 10.86 -13.06 17.55
C LYS A 288 9.74 -13.52 16.62
N TYR A 289 10.01 -13.66 15.32
CA TYR A 289 9.06 -14.26 14.38
C TYR A 289 8.72 -15.70 14.78
N VAL A 290 9.72 -16.48 15.22
CA VAL A 290 9.52 -17.83 15.76
C VAL A 290 8.69 -17.79 17.04
N GLN A 291 9.05 -16.93 18.01
CA GLN A 291 8.35 -16.82 19.29
C GLN A 291 6.86 -16.45 19.16
N ASN A 292 6.50 -15.63 18.18
CA ASN A 292 5.13 -15.11 18.02
C ASN A 292 4.30 -15.88 17.00
N ASP A 293 4.80 -16.99 16.50
CA ASP A 293 4.18 -17.74 15.42
C ASP A 293 3.91 -16.94 14.12
N ALA A 294 4.79 -15.99 13.80
CA ALA A 294 4.61 -15.09 12.66
C ALA A 294 4.57 -15.84 11.32
N ILE A 295 3.78 -15.31 10.39
CA ILE A 295 3.57 -15.91 9.07
C ILE A 295 4.48 -15.25 8.03
N VAL A 296 5.29 -16.09 7.38
CA VAL A 296 6.22 -15.69 6.33
C VAL A 296 6.02 -16.56 5.10
N PHE A 297 5.90 -15.94 3.93
CA PHE A 297 5.83 -16.61 2.65
C PHE A 297 7.05 -16.29 1.78
N ASP A 298 7.53 -17.27 1.02
CA ASP A 298 8.69 -17.15 0.14
C ASP A 298 8.33 -17.38 -1.34
N GLY A 299 8.66 -16.40 -2.19
CA GLY A 299 8.46 -16.46 -3.64
C GLY A 299 7.06 -16.08 -4.12
N ILE A 300 6.17 -15.65 -3.22
CA ILE A 300 4.82 -15.15 -3.54
C ILE A 300 4.57 -13.80 -2.87
N HIS A 301 3.71 -12.99 -3.48
CA HIS A 301 3.34 -11.66 -2.99
C HIS A 301 1.84 -11.54 -2.70
N PHE A 302 1.40 -10.40 -2.19
CA PHE A 302 0.02 -10.19 -1.73
C PHE A 302 -1.06 -10.57 -2.74
N LEU A 303 -0.95 -10.20 -4.03
CA LEU A 303 -1.97 -10.63 -5.00
C LEU A 303 -2.11 -12.16 -5.16
N HIS A 304 -1.02 -12.93 -5.02
CA HIS A 304 -1.09 -14.40 -5.02
C HIS A 304 -1.85 -14.90 -3.79
N VAL A 305 -1.46 -14.39 -2.61
CA VAL A 305 -2.11 -14.72 -1.33
C VAL A 305 -3.59 -14.37 -1.37
N PHE A 306 -3.95 -13.20 -1.89
CA PHE A 306 -5.34 -12.78 -2.07
C PHE A 306 -6.12 -13.76 -2.94
N ALA A 307 -5.61 -14.06 -4.14
CA ALA A 307 -6.27 -14.97 -5.08
C ALA A 307 -6.48 -16.36 -4.44
N TRP A 308 -5.47 -16.88 -3.75
CA TRP A 308 -5.56 -18.18 -3.09
C TRP A 308 -6.46 -18.19 -1.86
N LEU A 309 -6.55 -17.09 -1.11
CA LEU A 309 -7.56 -16.92 -0.06
C LEU A 309 -8.98 -16.97 -0.64
N MET A 310 -9.23 -16.23 -1.71
CA MET A 310 -10.57 -16.19 -2.34
C MET A 310 -10.96 -17.55 -2.94
N LEU A 311 -9.98 -18.33 -3.41
CA LEU A 311 -10.16 -19.69 -3.93
C LEU A 311 -10.03 -20.78 -2.84
N LYS A 312 -9.80 -20.41 -1.58
CA LYS A 312 -9.53 -21.32 -0.46
C LYS A 312 -8.39 -22.33 -0.71
N ARG A 313 -7.40 -21.95 -1.51
CA ARG A 313 -6.21 -22.74 -1.85
C ARG A 313 -5.12 -22.60 -0.79
N TYR A 314 -5.45 -23.00 0.43
CA TYR A 314 -4.51 -23.02 1.56
C TYR A 314 -3.32 -23.95 1.31
N ASP A 315 -3.51 -25.00 0.51
CA ASP A 315 -2.46 -25.90 0.06
C ASP A 315 -1.35 -25.16 -0.70
N LEU A 316 -1.72 -24.23 -1.59
CA LEU A 316 -0.74 -23.43 -2.33
C LEU A 316 0.00 -22.46 -1.40
N MET A 317 -0.69 -21.85 -0.44
CA MET A 317 -0.03 -20.99 0.56
C MET A 317 0.93 -21.80 1.45
N ALA A 318 0.55 -22.98 1.92
CA ALA A 318 1.38 -23.84 2.75
C ALA A 318 2.65 -24.33 2.03
N LYS A 319 2.61 -24.51 0.70
CA LYS A 319 3.80 -24.82 -0.11
C LYS A 319 4.84 -23.69 -0.09
N HIS A 320 4.40 -22.44 0.05
CA HIS A 320 5.25 -21.26 0.08
C HIS A 320 5.55 -20.75 1.49
N PHE A 321 4.94 -21.34 2.52
CA PHE A 321 5.17 -20.98 3.92
C PHE A 321 6.59 -21.33 4.36
N VAL A 322 7.27 -20.39 5.03
CA VAL A 322 8.62 -20.58 5.56
C VAL A 322 8.55 -21.07 7.00
N ASN A 323 8.99 -22.30 7.25
CA ASN A 323 8.99 -22.91 8.58
C ASN A 323 10.17 -22.42 9.42
N LEU A 324 10.11 -21.16 9.87
CA LEU A 324 11.14 -20.57 10.73
C LEU A 324 11.20 -21.35 12.06
N GLY A 325 12.40 -21.81 12.43
CA GLY A 325 12.64 -22.53 13.68
C GLY A 325 12.03 -23.93 13.75
N ASP A 326 11.70 -24.54 12.61
CA ASP A 326 11.12 -25.89 12.51
C ASP A 326 9.88 -26.10 13.40
N ARG A 327 9.06 -25.04 13.53
CA ARG A 327 7.88 -24.97 14.41
C ARG A 327 6.76 -25.94 14.02
N TYR A 328 6.64 -26.24 12.73
CA TYR A 328 5.57 -27.09 12.19
C TYR A 328 6.13 -28.38 11.61
N GLN A 329 5.44 -29.49 11.83
CA GLN A 329 5.85 -30.81 11.38
C GLN A 329 5.36 -31.15 9.96
N SER A 330 4.31 -30.47 9.48
CA SER A 330 3.71 -30.76 8.17
C SER A 330 2.97 -29.59 7.53
N GLU A 331 2.76 -29.66 6.21
CA GLU A 331 1.92 -28.68 5.49
C GLU A 331 0.48 -28.65 6.02
N ALA A 332 -0.03 -29.77 6.56
CA ALA A 332 -1.37 -29.85 7.13
C ALA A 332 -1.51 -28.97 8.38
N GLU A 333 -0.51 -28.95 9.26
CA GLU A 333 -0.50 -28.07 10.43
C GLU A 333 -0.48 -26.60 10.01
N VAL A 334 0.32 -26.25 9.00
CA VAL A 334 0.35 -24.90 8.43
C VAL A 334 -1.01 -24.52 7.84
N VAL A 335 -1.68 -25.42 7.12
CA VAL A 335 -3.03 -25.17 6.59
C VAL A 335 -4.02 -24.88 7.72
N GLU A 336 -3.99 -25.63 8.81
CA GLU A 336 -4.87 -25.40 9.95
C GLU A 336 -4.55 -24.09 10.68
N LEU A 337 -3.26 -23.74 10.85
CA LEU A 337 -2.85 -22.41 11.32
C LEU A 337 -3.45 -21.32 10.43
N LEU A 338 -3.22 -21.36 9.11
CA LEU A 338 -3.68 -20.33 8.19
C LEU A 338 -5.21 -20.19 8.22
N LYS A 339 -5.96 -21.31 8.23
CA LYS A 339 -7.43 -21.30 8.37
C LYS A 339 -7.89 -20.72 9.71
N SER A 340 -7.16 -20.96 10.80
CA SER A 340 -7.51 -20.39 12.11
C SER A 340 -7.35 -18.87 12.11
N ARG A 341 -6.29 -18.36 11.47
CA ARG A 341 -5.92 -16.94 11.42
C ARG A 341 -6.78 -16.10 10.47
N THR A 342 -7.51 -16.72 9.54
CA THR A 342 -8.45 -16.01 8.65
C THR A 342 -9.86 -15.86 9.25
N ARG A 343 -10.13 -16.47 10.41
CA ARG A 343 -11.46 -16.44 11.05
C ARG A 343 -11.81 -15.07 11.58
N LYS A 344 -13.07 -14.67 11.42
CA LYS A 344 -13.59 -13.44 12.03
C LYS A 344 -13.28 -13.39 13.54
N ILE A 345 -12.73 -12.26 13.98
CA ILE A 345 -12.50 -11.96 15.39
C ILE A 345 -13.75 -11.24 15.90
N ALA A 346 -14.30 -11.70 17.02
CA ALA A 346 -15.47 -11.08 17.61
C ALA A 346 -15.10 -9.69 18.16
N LYS A 347 -15.98 -8.69 17.98
CA LYS A 347 -15.86 -7.44 18.73
C LYS A 347 -16.00 -7.76 20.21
N ALA A 348 -15.08 -7.24 21.03
CA ALA A 348 -15.34 -7.22 22.46
C ALA A 348 -16.69 -6.52 22.67
N ARG A 349 -17.64 -7.19 23.34
CA ARG A 349 -18.86 -6.48 23.75
C ARG A 349 -18.41 -5.35 24.66
N PRO A 350 -18.86 -4.10 24.44
CA PRO A 350 -18.63 -3.08 25.46
C PRO A 350 -19.18 -3.64 26.76
N GLN A 351 -18.31 -3.76 27.79
CA GLN A 351 -18.80 -3.98 29.13
C GLN A 351 -19.77 -2.83 29.37
N LEU A 352 -21.06 -3.15 29.51
CA LEU A 352 -22.01 -2.21 30.09
C LEU A 352 -21.34 -1.76 31.37
N ALA A 353 -20.92 -0.50 31.43
CA ALA A 353 -20.43 0.08 32.66
C ALA A 353 -21.52 -0.20 33.70
N ALA A 354 -21.17 -1.00 34.70
CA ALA A 354 -22.07 -1.24 35.80
C ALA A 354 -22.21 0.09 36.54
N ALA A 355 -23.45 0.60 36.55
CA ALA A 355 -23.98 1.79 37.22
C ALA A 355 -23.67 3.14 36.57
#